data_AF-A0A8H7NF89-F1
#
_entry.id   AF-A0A8H7NF89-F1
#
_cell.length_a   1.000
_cell.length_b   1.000
_cell.length_c   1.000
_cell.angle_alpha   90.00
_cell.angle_beta   90.00
_cell.angle_gamma   90.00
#
_symmetry.space_group_name_H-M   'P 1'
#
loop_
_entity.id
_entity.type
_entity.pdbx_description
1 polymer ?
#
loop_
_entity_poly.entity_id
_entity_poly.type
_entity_poly.pdbx_seq_one_letter_code
_entity_poly.pdbx_strand_id
1 'polypeptide(L)'
;MLHERGKLLTNYSQNIDNLEIKAGVPKDKLIQCHGSFGTATCIKCGYKVNGESIFPDIKAGIIPRCTRCVQSLRAPGKSVKRKRSAGPEKKKNRWSDREDSSDESEYDIPDAGVMKPDITFFGESLPDEFSRRLTEHDRDKVDLVIVIGTSLKVTPVSEIVSWLPSHIPQIYISRQAVNHINFDIDLLGDCDIVVTELCKQLHWPFKHEMVPADQNIYVSDVEGYPSRHAFSLTPVELEEDEEDDEEDATTP
;
A
#
# COMPACT_ATOMS: atom_id res chain seq x y z
N MET A 1 -10.26 17.61 -10.94
CA MET A 1 -11.21 18.49 -10.24
C MET A 1 -10.64 19.27 -9.05
N LEU A 2 -10.35 18.66 -7.88
CA LEU A 2 -9.84 19.42 -6.70
C LEU A 2 -8.55 20.18 -7.02
N HIS A 3 -7.64 19.56 -7.76
CA HIS A 3 -6.42 20.18 -8.24
C HIS A 3 -6.70 21.39 -9.15
N GLU A 4 -7.57 21.24 -10.15
CA GLU A 4 -7.91 22.30 -11.12
C GLU A 4 -8.54 23.53 -10.44
N ARG A 5 -9.16 23.33 -9.27
CA ARG A 5 -9.73 24.39 -8.43
C ARG A 5 -8.74 24.97 -7.41
N GLY A 6 -7.48 24.53 -7.42
CA GLY A 6 -6.45 24.97 -6.47
C GLY A 6 -6.66 24.51 -5.03
N LYS A 7 -7.50 23.48 -4.80
CA LYS A 7 -7.87 22.99 -3.47
C LYS A 7 -7.11 21.74 -3.04
N LEU A 8 -6.39 21.09 -3.96
CA LEU A 8 -5.58 19.91 -3.64
C LEU A 8 -4.20 20.34 -3.12
N LEU A 9 -3.93 20.11 -1.83
CA LEU A 9 -2.58 20.25 -1.27
C LEU A 9 -1.66 19.14 -1.76
N THR A 10 -2.00 17.89 -1.43
CA THR A 10 -1.28 16.66 -1.81
C THR A 10 -2.27 15.48 -1.81
N ASN A 11 -2.10 14.55 -2.75
CA ASN A 11 -2.76 13.26 -2.80
C ASN A 11 -1.76 12.17 -2.41
N TYR A 12 -2.01 11.50 -1.28
CA TYR A 12 -1.25 10.34 -0.83
C TYR A 12 -1.97 9.08 -1.29
N SER A 13 -1.35 8.32 -2.18
CA SER A 13 -1.92 7.07 -2.71
C SER A 13 -1.15 5.87 -2.18
N GLN A 14 -1.90 4.86 -1.73
CA GLN A 14 -1.38 3.52 -1.42
C GLN A 14 -1.32 2.61 -2.65
N ASN A 15 -1.95 3.04 -3.75
CA ASN A 15 -2.04 2.26 -4.98
C ASN A 15 -0.71 2.30 -5.76
N ILE A 16 -0.47 1.24 -6.52
CA ILE A 16 0.74 1.07 -7.35
C ILE A 16 0.44 1.06 -8.85
N ASP A 17 -0.83 1.28 -9.22
CA ASP A 17 -1.34 1.19 -10.59
C ASP A 17 -1.07 2.43 -11.47
N ASN A 18 -0.62 3.54 -10.85
CA ASN A 18 -0.37 4.84 -11.48
C ASN A 18 -1.61 5.50 -12.11
N LEU A 19 -2.84 5.14 -11.70
CA LEU A 19 -4.05 5.73 -12.26
C LEU A 19 -4.19 7.22 -11.93
N GLU A 20 -3.59 7.70 -10.84
CA GLU A 20 -3.61 9.12 -10.44
C GLU A 20 -2.95 10.01 -11.51
N ILE A 21 -1.84 9.55 -12.08
CA ILE A 21 -1.13 10.24 -13.17
C ILE A 21 -2.01 10.28 -14.42
N LYS A 22 -2.68 9.17 -14.74
CA LYS A 22 -3.59 9.11 -15.90
C LYS A 22 -4.82 10.00 -15.72
N ALA A 23 -5.31 10.13 -14.49
CA ALA A 23 -6.39 11.05 -14.12
C ALA A 23 -5.97 12.54 -14.13
N GLY A 24 -4.68 12.83 -14.37
CA GLY A 24 -4.17 14.19 -14.48
C GLY A 24 -3.76 14.83 -13.15
N VAL A 25 -3.56 14.04 -12.08
CA VAL A 25 -2.96 14.55 -10.84
C VAL A 25 -1.48 14.90 -11.11
N PRO A 26 -1.03 16.14 -10.86
CA PRO A 26 0.36 16.51 -11.05
C PRO A 26 1.31 15.72 -10.15
N LYS A 27 2.53 15.45 -10.64
CA LYS A 27 3.54 14.71 -9.88
C LYS A 27 3.95 15.41 -8.58
N ASP A 28 3.99 16.74 -8.54
CA ASP A 28 4.29 17.52 -7.32
C ASP A 28 3.16 17.51 -6.28
N LYS A 29 1.99 17.00 -6.67
CA LYS A 29 0.79 16.85 -5.86
C LYS A 29 0.50 15.38 -5.54
N LEU A 30 1.34 14.44 -5.95
CA LEU A 30 1.13 13.01 -5.79
C LEU A 30 2.28 12.38 -5.00
N ILE A 31 1.95 11.65 -3.94
CA ILE A 31 2.88 10.83 -3.19
C ILE A 31 2.41 9.37 -3.29
N GLN A 32 3.22 8.55 -3.95
CA GLN A 32 2.98 7.11 -4.05
C GLN A 32 3.62 6.41 -2.86
N CYS A 33 2.84 6.24 -1.80
CA CYS A 33 3.34 5.80 -0.50
C CYS A 33 4.01 4.43 -0.60
N HIS A 34 3.46 3.50 -1.38
CA HIS A 34 4.00 2.15 -1.57
C HIS A 34 4.88 2.03 -2.82
N GLY A 35 5.41 3.14 -3.34
CA GLY A 35 6.18 3.16 -4.58
C GLY A 35 5.33 2.88 -5.81
N SER A 36 5.98 2.50 -6.91
CA SER A 36 5.29 2.18 -8.16
C SER A 36 6.14 1.33 -9.09
N PHE A 37 5.53 0.86 -10.18
CA PHE A 37 6.24 0.15 -11.25
C PHE A 37 7.06 1.08 -12.17
N GLY A 38 7.31 2.34 -11.80
CA GLY A 38 8.08 3.27 -12.63
C GLY A 38 9.52 2.81 -12.88
N THR A 39 10.17 2.23 -11.87
CA THR A 39 11.53 1.69 -11.94
C THR A 39 11.63 0.32 -11.28
N ALA A 40 12.72 -0.39 -11.57
CA ALA A 40 13.07 -1.63 -10.90
C ALA A 40 14.56 -1.64 -10.55
N THR A 41 14.89 -2.17 -9.38
CA THR A 41 16.23 -2.17 -8.82
C THR A 41 16.70 -3.60 -8.55
N CYS A 42 17.94 -3.91 -8.93
CA CYS A 42 18.55 -5.19 -8.60
C CYS A 42 18.83 -5.30 -7.09
N ILE A 43 18.29 -6.33 -6.44
CA ILE A 43 18.48 -6.55 -4.99
C ILE A 43 19.92 -6.88 -4.59
N LYS A 44 20.78 -7.26 -5.56
CA LYS A 44 22.18 -7.65 -5.31
C LYS A 44 23.18 -6.54 -5.58
N CYS A 45 23.03 -5.80 -6.67
CA CYS A 45 24.01 -4.79 -7.10
C CYS A 45 23.46 -3.36 -7.16
N GLY A 46 22.18 -3.14 -6.84
CA GLY A 46 21.55 -1.82 -6.85
C GLY A 46 21.35 -1.22 -8.25
N TYR A 47 21.59 -1.99 -9.32
CA TYR A 47 21.39 -1.49 -10.68
C TYR A 47 19.90 -1.22 -10.94
N LYS A 48 19.59 0.04 -11.27
CA LYS A 48 18.23 0.51 -11.55
C LYS A 48 17.95 0.57 -13.06
N VAL A 49 16.76 0.13 -13.45
CA VAL A 49 16.23 0.17 -14.81
C VAL A 49 14.80 0.75 -14.81
N ASN A 50 14.29 1.11 -16.00
CA ASN A 50 12.87 1.44 -16.16
C ASN A 50 12.02 0.17 -15.92
N GLY A 51 10.93 0.28 -15.16
CA GLY A 51 10.07 -0.87 -14.84
C GLY A 51 9.46 -1.56 -16.07
N GLU A 52 9.20 -0.83 -17.15
CA GLU A 52 8.69 -1.41 -18.40
C GLU A 52 9.62 -2.49 -18.97
N SER A 53 10.92 -2.39 -18.70
CA SER A 53 11.92 -3.35 -19.18
C SER A 53 11.77 -4.76 -18.59
N ILE A 54 11.15 -4.89 -17.41
CA ILE A 54 10.93 -6.17 -16.74
C ILE A 54 9.51 -6.74 -16.92
N PHE A 55 8.60 -5.97 -17.52
CA PHE A 55 7.21 -6.40 -17.74
C PHE A 55 7.06 -7.62 -18.66
N PRO A 56 7.83 -7.78 -19.75
CA PRO A 56 7.74 -8.98 -20.58
C PRO A 56 8.02 -10.26 -19.77
N ASP A 57 9.05 -10.25 -18.93
CA ASP A 57 9.43 -11.38 -18.08
C ASP A 57 8.32 -11.69 -17.07
N ILE A 58 7.81 -10.66 -16.37
CA ILE A 58 6.72 -10.80 -15.40
C ILE A 58 5.48 -11.41 -16.05
N LYS A 59 5.07 -10.92 -17.22
CA LYS A 59 3.90 -11.43 -17.96
C LYS A 59 4.07 -12.88 -18.42
N ALA A 60 5.31 -13.29 -18.69
CA ALA A 60 5.64 -14.66 -19.06
C ALA A 60 5.81 -15.60 -17.86
N GLY A 61 5.70 -15.10 -16.61
CA GLY A 61 5.97 -15.89 -15.40
C GLY A 61 7.47 -16.18 -15.20
N ILE A 62 8.35 -15.41 -15.84
CA ILE A 62 9.79 -15.55 -15.79
C ILE A 62 10.35 -14.55 -14.77
N ILE A 63 11.27 -15.00 -13.91
CA ILE A 63 11.93 -14.13 -12.92
C ILE A 63 12.90 -13.17 -13.65
N PRO A 64 12.70 -11.84 -13.60
CA PRO A 64 13.56 -10.89 -14.29
C PRO A 64 14.94 -10.83 -13.63
N ARG A 65 15.98 -11.18 -14.39
CA ARG A 65 17.37 -11.25 -13.89
C ARG A 65 18.16 -9.99 -14.24
N CYS A 66 19.03 -9.56 -13.34
CA CYS A 66 19.86 -8.38 -13.53
C CYS A 66 20.92 -8.62 -14.61
N THR A 67 20.84 -7.83 -15.69
CA THR A 67 21.78 -7.89 -16.81
C THR A 67 23.23 -7.63 -16.38
N ARG A 68 23.47 -6.70 -15.44
CA ARG A 68 24.81 -6.43 -14.90
C ARG A 68 25.38 -7.60 -14.09
N CYS A 69 24.56 -8.23 -13.24
CA CYS A 69 25.00 -9.41 -12.49
C CYS A 69 25.32 -10.58 -13.42
N VAL A 70 24.48 -10.82 -14.44
CA VAL A 70 24.73 -11.86 -15.45
C VAL A 70 26.05 -11.61 -16.19
N GLN A 71 26.31 -10.36 -16.59
CA GLN A 71 27.57 -9.99 -17.24
C GLN A 71 28.78 -10.21 -16.32
N SER A 72 28.67 -9.84 -15.04
CA SER A 72 29.75 -10.04 -14.07
C SER A 72 30.08 -11.51 -13.83
N LEU A 73 29.11 -12.42 -13.95
CA LEU A 73 29.33 -13.87 -13.82
C LEU A 73 29.98 -14.47 -15.07
N ARG A 74 29.70 -13.90 -16.25
CA ARG A 74 30.27 -14.33 -17.53
C ARG A 74 31.68 -13.78 -17.80
N ALA A 75 32.11 -12.77 -17.05
CA ALA A 75 33.43 -12.17 -17.22
C ALA A 75 34.54 -13.17 -16.81
N PRO A 76 35.49 -13.51 -17.70
CA PRO A 76 36.59 -14.39 -17.37
C PRO A 76 37.59 -13.63 -16.49
N GLY A 77 37.56 -13.83 -15.16
CA GLY A 77 38.51 -13.12 -14.30
C GLY A 77 38.48 -13.32 -12.78
N LYS A 78 37.50 -14.01 -12.20
CA LYS A 78 37.56 -14.33 -10.76
C LYS A 78 37.67 -15.84 -10.56
N SER A 79 38.91 -16.34 -10.72
CA SER A 79 39.30 -17.62 -10.17
C SER A 79 39.01 -17.58 -8.66
N VAL A 80 37.96 -18.27 -8.23
CA VAL A 80 37.75 -18.56 -6.80
C VAL A 80 39.00 -19.29 -6.34
N LYS A 81 39.89 -18.59 -5.62
CA LYS A 81 41.04 -19.22 -4.97
C LYS A 81 40.47 -20.21 -3.96
N ARG A 82 40.36 -21.48 -4.35
CA ARG A 82 40.13 -22.59 -3.43
C ARG A 82 41.23 -22.52 -2.38
N LYS A 83 40.87 -22.07 -1.18
CA LYS A 83 41.75 -22.09 -0.01
C LYS A 83 41.90 -23.57 0.38
N ARG A 84 42.82 -24.28 -0.27
CA ARG A 84 43.25 -25.62 0.16
C ARG A 84 44.05 -25.43 1.44
N SER A 85 43.39 -25.59 2.58
CA SER A 85 44.06 -25.82 3.86
C SER A 85 44.70 -27.22 3.81
N ALA A 86 45.95 -27.27 3.34
CA ALA A 86 46.84 -28.39 3.62
C ALA A 86 47.41 -28.19 5.04
N GLY A 87 47.08 -29.08 5.97
CA GLY A 87 47.63 -29.13 7.32
C GLY A 87 47.47 -30.53 7.91
N PRO A 88 48.47 -31.08 8.63
CA PRO A 88 48.79 -32.50 8.60
C PRO A 88 48.07 -33.35 9.66
N GLU A 89 48.04 -34.65 9.40
CA GLU A 89 47.58 -35.72 10.28
C GLU A 89 48.09 -35.60 11.73
N LYS A 90 47.17 -35.70 12.71
CA LYS A 90 47.45 -36.33 14.01
C LYS A 90 46.21 -37.08 14.52
N LYS A 91 46.29 -38.42 14.49
CA LYS A 91 45.46 -39.33 15.28
C LYS A 91 45.70 -39.10 16.78
N LYS A 92 44.63 -39.02 17.58
CA LYS A 92 44.52 -39.67 18.90
C LYS A 92 43.08 -39.66 19.44
N ASN A 93 42.61 -40.86 19.79
CA ASN A 93 41.33 -41.19 20.43
C ASN A 93 41.16 -40.50 21.80
N ARG A 94 39.94 -40.01 22.13
CA ARG A 94 39.22 -40.35 23.39
C ARG A 94 37.81 -39.75 23.46
N TRP A 95 36.84 -40.65 23.69
CA TRP A 95 35.49 -40.52 24.26
C TRP A 95 35.15 -39.21 24.99
N SER A 96 34.09 -38.50 24.57
CA SER A 96 32.91 -38.08 25.36
C SER A 96 32.16 -36.91 24.72
N ASP A 97 30.84 -37.06 24.68
CA ASP A 97 29.79 -36.03 24.84
C ASP A 97 29.79 -34.74 24.00
N ARG A 98 28.58 -34.50 23.45
CA ARG A 98 27.93 -33.23 23.12
C ARG A 98 27.98 -32.71 21.68
N GLU A 99 26.77 -32.30 21.31
CA GLU A 99 26.38 -31.24 20.37
C GLU A 99 26.52 -31.58 18.88
N ASP A 100 25.40 -32.11 18.36
CA ASP A 100 25.10 -32.23 16.95
C ASP A 100 24.99 -30.82 16.34
N SER A 101 26.15 -30.31 15.92
CA SER A 101 26.31 -29.11 15.13
C SER A 101 25.99 -29.47 13.67
N SER A 102 24.76 -29.20 13.24
CA SER A 102 24.36 -29.25 11.83
C SER A 102 25.05 -28.12 11.05
N ASP A 103 26.26 -28.40 10.60
CA ASP A 103 27.03 -27.58 9.65
C ASP A 103 26.41 -27.74 8.24
N GLU A 104 25.27 -27.08 8.01
CA GLU A 104 24.67 -26.89 6.69
C GLU A 104 25.48 -25.83 5.93
N SER A 105 26.68 -26.20 5.47
CA SER A 105 27.42 -25.42 4.48
C SER A 105 26.79 -25.62 3.10
N GLU A 106 25.62 -25.00 2.90
CA GLU A 106 24.98 -24.83 1.60
C GLU A 106 26.00 -24.20 0.64
N TYR A 107 26.37 -24.93 -0.42
CA TYR A 107 27.32 -24.43 -1.41
C TYR A 107 26.71 -23.21 -2.10
N ASP A 108 27.24 -22.03 -1.78
CA ASP A 108 26.78 -20.74 -2.28
C ASP A 108 27.14 -20.58 -3.78
N ILE A 109 26.32 -21.18 -4.66
CA ILE A 109 26.49 -21.10 -6.13
C ILE A 109 26.22 -19.65 -6.54
N PRO A 110 27.17 -18.94 -7.18
CA PRO A 110 26.98 -17.53 -7.52
C PRO A 110 25.86 -17.34 -8.55
N ASP A 111 24.67 -16.90 -8.11
CA ASP A 111 23.57 -16.55 -9.01
C ASP A 111 23.51 -15.03 -9.31
N ALA A 112 22.92 -14.68 -10.45
CA ALA A 112 22.64 -13.31 -10.83
C ALA A 112 21.55 -12.72 -9.92
N GLY A 113 21.68 -11.44 -9.56
CA GLY A 113 20.65 -10.78 -8.77
C GLY A 113 19.31 -10.67 -9.52
N VAL A 114 18.22 -10.70 -8.77
CA VAL A 114 16.85 -10.51 -9.31
C VAL A 114 16.55 -9.01 -9.40
N MET A 115 15.80 -8.60 -10.42
CA MET A 115 15.27 -7.25 -10.56
C MET A 115 13.94 -7.16 -9.81
N LYS A 116 13.87 -6.32 -8.79
CA LYS A 116 12.65 -6.08 -8.02
C LYS A 116 12.04 -4.74 -8.47
N PRO A 117 10.74 -4.66 -8.80
CA PRO A 117 10.07 -3.38 -9.03
C PRO A 117 10.14 -2.51 -7.77
N ASP A 118 10.27 -1.20 -7.92
CA ASP A 118 10.39 -0.24 -6.82
C ASP A 118 9.03 0.06 -6.17
N ILE A 119 8.33 -1.01 -5.82
CA ILE A 119 7.18 -1.02 -4.92
C ILE A 119 7.64 -1.48 -3.54
N THR A 120 7.02 -0.93 -2.50
CA THR A 120 7.34 -1.26 -1.11
C THR A 120 6.69 -2.60 -0.74
N PHE A 121 7.51 -3.58 -0.36
CA PHE A 121 7.02 -4.86 0.15
C PHE A 121 6.80 -4.78 1.67
N PHE A 122 6.02 -5.69 2.23
CA PHE A 122 5.88 -5.78 3.69
C PHE A 122 7.25 -6.00 4.35
N GLY A 123 7.54 -5.19 5.37
CA GLY A 123 8.83 -5.17 6.07
C GLY A 123 9.88 -4.25 5.45
N GLU A 124 9.64 -3.68 4.27
CA GLU A 124 10.48 -2.62 3.71
C GLU A 124 10.05 -1.24 4.21
N SER A 125 11.01 -0.32 4.30
CA SER A 125 10.71 1.08 4.59
C SER A 125 9.99 1.73 3.41
N LEU A 126 9.00 2.57 3.71
CA LEU A 126 8.42 3.46 2.71
C LEU A 126 9.50 4.40 2.13
N PRO A 127 9.27 4.95 0.93
CA PRO A 127 10.14 5.99 0.38
C PRO A 127 10.26 7.18 1.36
N ASP A 128 11.48 7.66 1.60
CA ASP A 128 11.74 8.79 2.50
C ASP A 128 10.93 10.05 2.12
N GLU A 129 10.60 10.20 0.84
CA GLU A 129 9.77 11.27 0.32
C GLU A 129 8.40 11.35 1.00
N PHE A 130 7.80 10.22 1.36
CA PHE A 130 6.53 10.15 2.06
C PHE A 130 6.58 10.90 3.40
N SER A 131 7.50 10.46 4.28
CA SER A 131 7.63 10.99 5.63
C SER A 131 8.05 12.45 5.59
N ARG A 132 9.04 12.77 4.75
CA ARG A 132 9.56 14.12 4.57
C ARG A 132 8.47 15.09 4.10
N ARG A 133 7.69 14.70 3.08
CA ARG A 133 6.63 15.55 2.54
C ARG A 133 5.55 15.82 3.59
N LEU A 134 5.16 14.78 4.34
CA LEU A 134 4.15 14.90 5.39
C LEU A 134 4.61 15.82 6.52
N THR A 135 5.80 15.58 7.09
CA THR A 135 6.25 16.30 8.29
C THR A 135 6.79 17.69 8.02
N GLU A 136 7.50 17.90 6.91
CA GLU A 136 8.21 19.16 6.65
C GLU A 136 7.39 20.16 5.83
N HIS A 137 6.27 19.73 5.22
CA HIS A 137 5.52 20.59 4.31
C HIS A 137 4.00 20.53 4.48
N ASP A 138 3.39 19.35 4.46
CA ASP A 138 1.93 19.24 4.36
C ASP A 138 1.22 19.41 5.71
N ARG A 139 1.83 18.93 6.81
CA ARG A 139 1.26 18.98 8.17
C ARG A 139 0.81 20.38 8.60
N ASP A 140 1.57 21.41 8.27
CA ASP A 140 1.31 22.78 8.73
C ASP A 140 0.42 23.59 7.75
N LYS A 141 0.08 23.00 6.59
CA LYS A 141 -0.69 23.66 5.53
C LYS A 141 -2.06 23.05 5.28
N VAL A 142 -2.23 21.79 5.69
CA VAL A 142 -3.50 21.09 5.53
C VAL A 142 -4.56 21.73 6.41
N ASP A 143 -5.76 21.88 5.85
CA ASP A 143 -6.95 22.43 6.52
C ASP A 143 -8.13 21.45 6.49
N LEU A 144 -8.03 20.36 5.71
CA LEU A 144 -9.02 19.28 5.60
C LEU A 144 -8.33 17.99 5.14
N VAL A 145 -8.70 16.86 5.75
CA VAL A 145 -8.27 15.52 5.32
C VAL A 145 -9.47 14.74 4.82
N ILE A 146 -9.32 14.14 3.64
CA ILE A 146 -10.30 13.22 3.09
C ILE A 146 -9.61 11.88 2.83
N VAL A 147 -10.05 10.84 3.52
CA VAL A 147 -9.60 9.46 3.34
C VAL A 147 -10.62 8.75 2.47
N ILE A 148 -10.18 8.13 1.38
CA ILE A 148 -11.08 7.49 0.40
C ILE A 148 -10.60 6.07 0.10
N GLY A 149 -11.50 5.09 0.19
CA GLY A 149 -11.30 3.76 -0.38
C GLY A 149 -10.17 2.93 0.25
N THR A 150 -9.93 3.07 1.55
CA THR A 150 -8.90 2.30 2.27
C THR A 150 -9.41 1.85 3.63
N SER A 151 -8.91 0.71 4.11
CA SER A 151 -9.20 0.23 5.47
C SER A 151 -8.25 0.79 6.53
N LEU A 152 -7.23 1.56 6.12
CA LEU A 152 -6.18 2.11 7.00
C LEU A 152 -5.59 1.09 7.98
N LYS A 153 -5.32 -0.14 7.52
CA LYS A 153 -4.69 -1.19 8.34
C LYS A 153 -3.17 -1.29 8.19
N VAL A 154 -2.61 -0.62 7.17
CA VAL A 154 -1.19 -0.75 6.82
C VAL A 154 -0.43 0.49 7.26
N THR A 155 0.47 0.29 8.22
CA THR A 155 1.40 1.32 8.68
C THR A 155 2.53 1.54 7.66
N PRO A 156 3.14 2.73 7.66
CA PRO A 156 2.81 3.91 8.47
C PRO A 156 1.73 4.81 7.84
N VAL A 157 1.18 4.47 6.67
CA VAL A 157 0.17 5.31 5.98
C VAL A 157 -1.11 5.46 6.81
N SER A 158 -1.51 4.41 7.53
CA SER A 158 -2.64 4.47 8.47
C SER A 158 -2.49 5.50 9.58
N GLU A 159 -1.25 5.92 9.89
CA GLU A 159 -0.95 6.84 10.98
C GLU A 159 -0.97 8.31 10.58
N ILE A 160 -1.08 8.62 9.27
CA ILE A 160 -1.13 10.02 8.78
C ILE A 160 -2.16 10.83 9.56
N VAL A 161 -3.35 10.25 9.74
CA VAL A 161 -4.48 10.89 10.41
C VAL A 161 -4.12 11.25 11.87
N SER A 162 -3.38 10.37 12.55
CA SER A 162 -2.93 10.59 13.94
C SER A 162 -1.79 11.60 14.06
N TRP A 163 -1.07 11.89 12.98
CA TRP A 163 0.05 12.84 12.97
C TRP A 163 -0.41 14.28 12.76
N LEU A 164 -1.62 14.47 12.25
CA LEU A 164 -2.16 15.79 11.95
C LEU A 164 -2.74 16.46 13.20
N PRO A 165 -2.73 17.81 13.26
CA PRO A 165 -3.30 18.53 14.39
C PRO A 165 -4.79 18.20 14.59
N SER A 166 -5.25 18.12 15.85
CA SER A 166 -6.62 17.70 16.19
C SER A 166 -7.73 18.66 15.77
N HIS A 167 -7.39 19.86 15.28
CA HIS A 167 -8.38 20.83 14.78
C HIS A 167 -8.66 20.68 13.29
N ILE A 168 -7.89 19.83 12.59
CA ILE A 168 -8.08 19.58 11.16
C ILE A 168 -9.24 18.60 11.00
N PRO A 169 -10.32 18.99 10.30
CA PRO A 169 -11.45 18.10 10.07
C PRO A 169 -11.06 16.88 9.23
N GLN A 170 -11.65 15.74 9.55
CA GLN A 170 -11.33 14.45 8.95
C GLN A 170 -12.61 13.78 8.42
N ILE A 171 -12.66 13.60 7.11
CA ILE A 171 -13.77 12.92 6.41
C ILE A 171 -13.27 11.57 5.91
N TYR A 172 -14.05 10.53 6.16
CA TYR A 172 -13.79 9.18 5.68
C TYR A 172 -14.86 8.73 4.70
N ILE A 173 -14.43 8.19 3.56
CA ILE A 173 -15.30 7.72 2.47
C ILE A 173 -14.90 6.28 2.14
N SER A 174 -15.79 5.32 2.40
CA SER A 174 -15.53 3.91 2.09
C SER A 174 -16.81 3.09 2.18
N ARG A 175 -16.80 1.84 1.70
CA ARG A 175 -17.97 0.95 1.81
C ARG A 175 -18.23 0.51 3.24
N GLN A 176 -17.20 0.48 4.08
CA GLN A 176 -17.29 -0.01 5.47
C GLN A 176 -16.61 0.99 6.41
N ALA A 177 -17.25 1.20 7.57
CA ALA A 177 -16.70 2.01 8.65
C ALA A 177 -15.42 1.38 9.22
N VAL A 178 -14.59 2.23 9.82
CA VAL A 178 -13.36 1.84 10.51
C VAL A 178 -13.56 2.00 12.01
N ASN A 179 -13.15 1.01 12.81
CA ASN A 179 -13.37 1.04 14.25
C ASN A 179 -12.14 1.49 15.05
N HIS A 180 -10.97 1.59 14.41
CA HIS A 180 -9.70 1.92 15.07
C HIS A 180 -9.29 3.39 14.92
N ILE A 181 -10.05 4.20 14.19
CA ILE A 181 -9.83 5.64 13.98
C ILE A 181 -11.19 6.34 14.04
N ASN A 182 -11.27 7.44 14.79
CA ASN A 182 -12.49 8.25 14.89
C ASN A 182 -12.39 9.41 13.91
N PHE A 183 -13.17 9.35 12.84
CA PHE A 183 -13.35 10.46 11.90
C PHE A 183 -14.44 11.41 12.40
N ASP A 184 -14.39 12.67 11.95
CA ASP A 184 -15.45 13.63 12.25
C ASP A 184 -16.72 13.32 11.46
N ILE A 185 -16.55 12.83 10.22
CA ILE A 185 -17.66 12.46 9.33
C ILE A 185 -17.31 11.15 8.60
N ASP A 186 -18.22 10.18 8.68
CA ASP A 186 -18.17 8.93 7.93
C ASP A 186 -19.20 8.94 6.80
N LEU A 187 -18.77 8.78 5.56
CA LEU A 187 -19.62 8.66 4.38
C LEU A 187 -19.49 7.24 3.81
N LEU A 188 -20.47 6.41 4.11
CA LEU A 188 -20.44 4.98 3.83
C LEU A 188 -21.13 4.65 2.52
N GLY A 189 -20.42 4.01 1.59
CA GLY A 189 -20.96 3.61 0.30
C GLY A 189 -19.87 3.39 -0.74
N ASP A 190 -20.27 3.13 -1.98
CA ASP A 190 -19.31 3.14 -3.08
C ASP A 190 -18.74 4.55 -3.24
N CYS A 191 -17.41 4.66 -3.32
CA CYS A 191 -16.73 5.95 -3.40
C CYS A 191 -17.20 6.76 -4.61
N ASP A 192 -17.53 6.11 -5.73
CA ASP A 192 -18.03 6.80 -6.93
C ASP A 192 -19.42 7.41 -6.68
N ILE A 193 -20.30 6.69 -5.97
CA ILE A 193 -21.64 7.16 -5.58
C ILE A 193 -21.51 8.35 -4.62
N VAL A 194 -20.73 8.20 -3.54
CA VAL A 194 -20.52 9.24 -2.54
C VAL A 194 -19.95 10.51 -3.18
N VAL A 195 -18.88 10.38 -3.97
CA VAL A 195 -18.24 11.52 -4.64
C VAL A 195 -19.20 12.18 -5.63
N THR A 196 -20.03 11.42 -6.34
CA THR A 196 -21.04 11.97 -7.27
C THR A 196 -22.06 12.83 -6.53
N GLU A 197 -22.60 12.34 -5.41
CA GLU A 197 -23.55 13.09 -4.60
C GLU A 197 -22.91 14.34 -3.97
N LEU A 198 -21.69 14.24 -3.46
CA LEU A 198 -20.94 15.40 -2.97
C LEU A 198 -20.72 16.45 -4.08
N CYS A 199 -20.35 16.03 -5.28
CA CYS A 199 -20.18 16.94 -6.42
C CYS A 199 -21.49 17.64 -6.78
N LYS A 200 -22.61 16.91 -6.73
CA LYS A 200 -23.96 17.46 -6.97
C LYS A 200 -24.31 18.52 -5.93
N GLN A 201 -24.12 18.25 -4.64
CA GLN A 201 -24.39 19.21 -3.57
C GLN A 201 -23.47 20.45 -3.62
N LEU A 202 -22.21 20.26 -4.01
CA LEU A 202 -21.25 21.35 -4.22
C LEU A 202 -21.52 22.14 -5.51
N HIS A 203 -22.47 21.71 -6.35
CA HIS A 203 -22.74 22.26 -7.67
C HIS A 203 -21.48 22.24 -8.58
N TRP A 204 -20.66 21.19 -8.44
CA TRP A 204 -19.44 21.01 -9.22
C TRP A 204 -19.71 20.10 -10.42
N PRO A 205 -19.23 20.47 -11.63
CA PRO A 205 -19.39 19.63 -12.80
C PRO A 205 -18.50 18.38 -12.64
N PHE A 206 -19.14 17.23 -12.47
CA PHE A 206 -18.48 15.93 -12.48
C PHE A 206 -19.01 15.13 -13.67
N LYS A 207 -18.12 14.86 -14.63
CA LYS A 207 -18.42 14.05 -15.81
C LYS A 207 -17.33 13.01 -15.98
N HIS A 208 -17.70 11.75 -15.90
CA HIS A 208 -16.79 10.63 -16.08
C HIS A 208 -17.51 9.51 -16.85
N GLU A 209 -16.82 8.82 -17.74
CA GLU A 209 -17.42 7.81 -18.64
C GLU A 209 -18.11 6.67 -17.89
N MET A 210 -17.60 6.34 -16.70
CA MET A 210 -18.12 5.25 -15.85
C MET A 210 -19.22 5.72 -14.88
N VAL A 211 -19.56 7.00 -14.85
CA VAL A 211 -20.53 7.57 -13.90
C VAL A 211 -21.74 8.11 -14.66
N PRO A 212 -22.88 7.39 -14.64
CA PRO A 212 -24.14 7.86 -15.20
C PRO A 212 -24.56 9.22 -14.64
N ALA A 213 -25.10 10.09 -15.49
CA ALA A 213 -25.43 11.47 -15.16
C ALA A 213 -26.74 11.63 -14.36
N ASP A 214 -27.59 10.61 -14.37
CA ASP A 214 -28.98 10.62 -13.88
C ASP A 214 -29.21 9.60 -12.74
N GLN A 215 -28.19 9.35 -11.92
CA GLN A 215 -28.33 8.48 -10.76
C GLN A 215 -29.16 9.16 -9.65
N ASN A 216 -30.20 8.46 -9.20
CA ASN A 216 -30.89 8.79 -7.95
C ASN A 216 -30.12 8.15 -6.80
N ILE A 217 -29.45 8.99 -6.00
CA ILE A 217 -28.66 8.57 -4.84
C ILE A 217 -29.50 8.85 -3.59
N TYR A 218 -29.66 7.82 -2.77
CA TYR A 218 -30.32 7.91 -1.47
C TYR A 218 -29.26 8.08 -0.40
N VAL A 219 -29.49 9.03 0.50
CA VAL A 219 -28.63 9.31 1.65
C VAL A 219 -29.47 9.10 2.90
N SER A 220 -29.01 8.24 3.81
CA SER A 220 -29.62 7.99 5.11
C SER A 220 -28.62 8.19 6.24
N ASP A 221 -29.10 8.64 7.40
CA ASP A 221 -28.28 8.69 8.60
C ASP A 221 -28.19 7.28 9.21
N VAL A 222 -27.01 6.92 9.72
CA VAL A 222 -26.83 5.63 10.39
C VAL A 222 -27.23 5.76 11.86
N GLU A 223 -28.15 4.91 12.29
CA GLU A 223 -28.68 4.92 13.66
C GLU A 223 -27.55 4.77 14.70
N GLY A 224 -27.62 5.58 15.76
CA GLY A 224 -26.59 5.63 16.80
C GLY A 224 -25.35 6.48 16.47
N TYR A 225 -25.21 7.00 15.25
CA TYR A 225 -24.04 7.77 14.83
C TYR A 225 -24.44 9.11 14.15
N PRO A 226 -24.32 10.26 14.84
CA PRO A 226 -24.86 11.54 14.35
C PRO A 226 -24.13 12.11 13.12
N SER A 227 -22.93 11.62 12.82
CA SER A 227 -22.08 12.13 11.71
C SER A 227 -21.68 11.02 10.74
N ARG A 228 -22.50 9.97 10.69
CA ARG A 228 -22.31 8.83 9.79
C ARG A 228 -23.51 8.72 8.86
N HIS A 229 -23.22 8.79 7.57
CA HIS A 229 -24.23 8.80 6.52
C HIS A 229 -23.96 7.65 5.54
N ALA A 230 -25.00 6.91 5.16
CA ALA A 230 -24.94 5.84 4.19
C ALA A 230 -25.47 6.30 2.82
N PHE A 231 -24.83 5.86 1.75
CA PHE A 231 -25.11 6.23 0.36
C PHE A 231 -25.38 4.98 -0.48
N SER A 232 -26.52 4.95 -1.17
CA SER A 232 -26.93 3.82 -2.00
C SER A 232 -27.70 4.27 -3.25
N LEU A 233 -27.70 3.42 -4.28
CA LEU A 233 -28.53 3.61 -5.49
C LEU A 233 -29.95 3.03 -5.33
N THR A 234 -30.11 2.11 -4.38
CA THR A 234 -31.40 1.54 -3.98
C THR A 234 -31.82 2.13 -2.64
N PRO A 235 -33.11 2.35 -2.39
CA PRO A 235 -33.59 2.65 -1.04
C PRO A 235 -33.09 1.55 -0.09
N VAL A 236 -32.52 1.94 1.05
CA VAL A 236 -32.16 1.00 2.10
C VAL A 236 -33.48 0.54 2.73
N GLU A 237 -33.86 -0.72 2.50
CA GLU A 237 -34.87 -1.38 3.33
C GLU A 237 -34.21 -1.61 4.70
N LEU A 238 -34.84 -1.12 5.76
CA LEU A 238 -34.39 -1.41 7.12
C LEU A 238 -34.62 -2.91 7.34
N GLU A 239 -33.57 -3.71 7.19
CA GLU A 239 -33.56 -5.08 7.73
C GLU A 239 -33.59 -4.91 9.26
N GLU A 240 -34.74 -5.20 9.86
CA GLU A 240 -34.84 -5.42 11.31
C GLU A 240 -33.93 -6.62 11.62
N ASP A 241 -32.83 -6.38 12.34
CA ASP A 241 -32.01 -7.44 12.90
C ASP A 241 -32.93 -8.29 13.81
N GLU A 242 -33.34 -9.47 13.35
CA GLU A 242 -33.88 -10.50 14.24
C GLU A 242 -32.74 -10.91 15.18
N GLU A 243 -32.73 -10.31 16.39
CA GLU A 243 -31.97 -10.82 17.52
C GLU A 243 -32.48 -12.24 17.83
N ASP A 244 -31.73 -13.25 17.38
CA ASP A 244 -31.83 -14.61 17.88
C ASP A 244 -31.44 -14.61 19.38
N ASP A 245 -32.41 -14.32 20.24
CA ASP A 245 -32.38 -14.67 21.66
C ASP A 245 -32.45 -16.20 21.79
N GLU A 246 -31.29 -16.87 21.71
CA GLU A 246 -31.14 -18.22 22.28
C GLU A 246 -31.27 -18.13 23.81
N GLU A 247 -32.50 -18.29 24.31
CA GLU A 247 -32.77 -18.54 25.71
C GLU A 247 -32.06 -19.84 26.15
N ASP A 248 -30.99 -19.68 26.92
CA ASP A 248 -30.31 -20.72 27.70
C ASP A 248 -31.28 -21.31 28.74
N ALA A 249 -31.99 -22.36 28.33
CA ALA A 249 -32.76 -23.20 29.23
C ALA A 249 -31.83 -24.16 30.00
N THR A 250 -31.17 -23.65 31.04
CA THR A 250 -30.64 -24.48 32.13
C THR A 250 -31.21 -24.02 33.47
N THR A 251 -32.39 -24.55 33.80
CA THR A 251 -32.98 -24.48 35.15
C THR A 251 -32.30 -25.49 36.10
N PRO A 252 -32.38 -25.26 37.44
CA PRO A 252 -31.37 -25.58 38.44
C PRO A 252 -31.35 -27.01 39.00
#